data_AF-G2QTJ1-F1
#
_entry.id   AF-G2QTJ1-F1
#
_cell.length_a   1.000
_cell.length_b   1.000
_cell.length_c   1.000
_cell.angle_alpha   90.00
_cell.angle_beta   90.00
_cell.angle_gamma   90.00
#
_symmetry.space_group_name_H-M   'P 1'
#
loop_
_entity.id
_entity.type
_entity.pdbx_description
1 polymer ?
#
loop_
_entity_poly.entity_id
_entity_poly.type
_entity_poly.pdbx_seq_one_letter_code
_entity_poly.pdbx_strand_id
1 'polypeptide(L)'
;MRFYKTILLPLLALAQFALGAEDYYKVLGLDRQASDRQIKSAYRQLSKKYHPDKNPNDPTAHEKFVQVSEAYEALSDPESRRIYDQYGHEGLKQRKQGGGFQTHDPFDLFSRFFGGGGHFGNQPGQRRGHNVEVKVGIALRDFYTGRTTEFHWDKQQICEECEGTGAADRVVHTCQVCGGRGVRMVRQQLAPGMVTQMQMQCDACGGRGKTIAHRCPVCHGERVVRKPTAVSVTIERGMADGARIVFENEADESPDWVAGDLVVSLFEKEPAVDDDATNPDRVDGAFFRRKGDDLYWREVLSLREALLGDWTRNLTHLDGHIVRLSRPRGSVVQPHHVETVPGEGMPKWHEDGDSVYHKTEFGNLYVEYVVVLPDQMDSAMEKELWALFQKWRAKKGVDLHKDSGRPDKPVMRDEQEHGHEEL
;
A
#
# COMPACT_ATOMS: atom_id res chain seq x y z
N MET A 1 -34.85 28.08 65.41
CA MET A 1 -33.91 27.90 64.28
C MET A 1 -33.62 26.41 64.04
N ARG A 2 -34.56 25.63 63.48
CA ARG A 2 -34.35 24.21 63.16
C ARG A 2 -35.35 23.72 62.10
N PHE A 3 -35.21 24.12 60.82
CA PHE A 3 -36.01 23.52 59.73
C PHE A 3 -35.33 23.44 58.35
N TYR A 4 -34.02 23.67 58.23
CA TYR A 4 -33.33 23.64 56.93
C TYR A 4 -32.46 22.41 56.64
N LYS A 5 -32.37 21.43 57.58
CA LYS A 5 -31.46 20.28 57.45
C LYS A 5 -32.09 18.96 56.96
N THR A 6 -33.39 18.90 56.70
CA THR A 6 -34.06 17.64 56.30
C THR A 6 -34.48 17.55 54.84
N ILE A 7 -34.30 18.61 54.03
CA ILE A 7 -34.67 18.60 52.60
C ILE A 7 -33.44 18.43 51.67
N LEU A 8 -32.22 18.65 52.18
CA LEU A 8 -31.01 18.55 51.35
C LEU A 8 -30.43 17.14 51.22
N LEU A 9 -30.79 16.19 52.09
CA LEU A 9 -30.34 14.80 51.99
C LEU A 9 -31.06 13.96 50.90
N PRO A 10 -32.39 14.08 50.66
CA PRO A 10 -33.02 13.30 49.59
C PRO A 10 -32.72 13.87 48.19
N LEU A 11 -32.41 15.16 48.07
CA LEU A 11 -32.03 15.80 46.80
C LEU A 11 -30.60 15.44 46.36
N LEU A 12 -29.67 15.24 47.30
CA LEU A 12 -28.33 14.72 47.00
C LEU A 12 -28.35 13.21 46.70
N ALA A 13 -29.27 12.45 47.31
CA ALA A 13 -29.46 11.03 47.00
C ALA A 13 -30.12 10.82 45.62
N LEU A 14 -31.02 11.70 45.18
CA LEU A 14 -31.57 11.69 43.81
C LEU A 14 -30.55 12.15 42.75
N ALA A 15 -29.58 13.00 43.11
CA ALA A 15 -28.50 13.42 42.22
C ALA A 15 -27.37 12.36 42.08
N GLN A 16 -27.26 11.43 43.03
CA GLN A 16 -26.30 10.31 42.93
C GLN A 16 -26.81 9.12 42.10
N PHE A 17 -28.10 9.07 41.76
CA PHE A 17 -28.65 8.06 40.83
C PHE A 17 -28.53 8.44 39.34
N ALA A 18 -28.10 9.67 39.02
CA ALA A 18 -27.94 10.14 37.65
C ALA A 18 -26.51 9.96 37.08
N LEU A 19 -25.57 9.44 37.88
CA LEU A 19 -24.17 9.19 37.51
C LEU A 19 -23.92 7.68 37.51
N GLY A 20 -24.39 6.96 36.50
CA GLY A 20 -24.22 5.50 36.48
C GLY A 20 -24.49 4.75 35.18
N ALA A 21 -24.71 5.43 34.06
CA ALA A 21 -24.66 4.81 32.75
C ALA A 21 -24.23 5.87 31.73
N GLU A 22 -23.09 5.67 31.07
CA GLU A 22 -22.65 6.55 30.01
C GLU A 22 -23.61 6.43 28.82
N ASP A 23 -24.07 7.57 28.31
CA ASP A 23 -24.94 7.65 27.13
C ASP A 23 -24.24 6.97 25.93
N TYR A 24 -24.89 5.99 25.28
CA TYR A 24 -24.30 5.20 24.20
C TYR A 24 -23.89 6.06 23.00
N TYR A 25 -24.57 7.18 22.76
CA TYR A 25 -24.13 8.12 21.73
C TYR A 25 -22.81 8.80 22.12
N LYS A 26 -22.61 9.12 23.40
CA LYS A 26 -21.35 9.70 23.91
C LYS A 26 -20.22 8.67 23.90
N VAL A 27 -20.50 7.42 24.24
CA VAL A 27 -19.53 6.31 24.14
C VAL A 27 -19.00 6.16 22.71
N LEU A 28 -19.88 6.33 21.71
CA LEU A 28 -19.50 6.32 20.29
C LEU A 28 -18.98 7.67 19.77
N GLY A 29 -19.01 8.73 20.57
CA GLY A 29 -18.60 10.08 20.15
C GLY A 29 -19.53 10.71 19.10
N LEU A 30 -20.81 10.38 19.12
CA LEU A 30 -21.82 10.79 18.16
C LEU A 30 -22.93 11.64 18.80
N ASP A 31 -23.61 12.41 17.97
CA ASP A 31 -24.86 13.08 18.35
C ASP A 31 -26.05 12.11 18.30
N ARG A 32 -27.11 12.39 19.07
CA ARG A 32 -28.34 11.57 19.08
C ARG A 32 -29.02 11.48 17.71
N GLN A 33 -28.84 12.49 16.85
CA GLN A 33 -29.35 12.50 15.48
C GLN A 33 -28.45 11.74 14.47
N ALA A 34 -27.43 11.02 14.94
CA ALA A 34 -26.51 10.30 14.05
C ALA A 34 -27.25 9.29 13.16
N SER A 35 -26.91 9.28 11.88
CA SER A 35 -27.38 8.28 10.93
C SER A 35 -26.79 6.89 11.22
N ASP A 36 -27.46 5.83 10.77
CA ASP A 36 -26.97 4.45 10.96
C ASP A 36 -25.57 4.24 10.36
N ARG A 37 -25.23 4.98 9.29
CA ARG A 37 -23.90 4.98 8.68
C ARG A 37 -22.84 5.57 9.62
N GLN A 38 -23.17 6.65 10.33
CA GLN A 38 -22.26 7.28 11.30
C GLN A 38 -22.05 6.37 12.52
N ILE A 39 -23.10 5.72 13.01
CA ILE A 39 -23.04 4.75 14.12
C ILE A 39 -22.13 3.57 13.76
N LYS A 40 -22.29 3.00 12.56
CA LYS A 40 -21.42 1.93 12.05
C LYS A 40 -19.97 2.38 11.87
N SER A 41 -19.76 3.61 11.39
CA SER A 41 -18.41 4.16 11.18
C SER A 41 -17.68 4.40 12.51
N ALA A 42 -18.36 4.96 13.51
CA ALA A 42 -17.79 5.20 14.82
C ALA A 42 -17.41 3.90 15.53
N TYR A 43 -18.30 2.90 15.49
CA TYR A 43 -18.02 1.56 16.02
C TYR A 43 -16.78 0.94 15.36
N ARG A 44 -16.66 1.04 14.02
CA ARG A 44 -15.50 0.53 13.27
C ARG A 44 -14.19 1.15 13.76
N GLN A 45 -14.17 2.47 13.95
CA GLN A 45 -12.96 3.20 14.37
C GLN A 45 -12.58 2.89 15.82
N LEU A 46 -13.55 2.93 16.74
CA LEU A 46 -13.30 2.74 18.17
C LEU A 46 -12.97 1.28 18.50
N SER A 47 -13.62 0.31 17.85
CA SER A 47 -13.33 -1.11 18.07
C SER A 47 -11.92 -1.49 17.59
N LYS A 48 -11.46 -0.92 16.47
CA LYS A 48 -10.07 -1.09 16.00
C LYS A 48 -9.07 -0.45 16.97
N LYS A 49 -9.42 0.70 17.56
CA LYS A 49 -8.57 1.43 18.51
C LYS A 49 -8.39 0.69 19.83
N TYR A 50 -9.46 0.11 20.37
CA TYR A 50 -9.45 -0.55 21.68
C TYR A 50 -9.34 -2.08 21.62
N HIS A 51 -9.03 -2.66 20.45
CA HIS A 51 -8.91 -4.10 20.29
C HIS A 51 -7.81 -4.69 21.19
N PRO A 52 -8.03 -5.85 21.86
CA PRO A 52 -7.03 -6.50 22.72
C PRO A 52 -5.74 -6.86 22.00
N ASP A 53 -5.78 -7.29 20.73
CA ASP A 53 -4.56 -7.60 19.96
C ASP A 53 -3.64 -6.39 19.81
N LYS A 54 -4.20 -5.18 19.74
CA LYS A 54 -3.42 -3.93 19.68
C LYS A 54 -3.08 -3.39 21.07
N ASN A 55 -3.77 -3.84 22.11
CA ASN A 55 -3.63 -3.37 23.49
C ASN A 55 -3.58 -4.56 24.49
N PRO A 56 -2.62 -5.51 24.36
CA PRO A 56 -2.67 -6.80 25.07
C PRO A 56 -2.49 -6.71 26.60
N ASN A 57 -1.98 -5.58 27.11
CA ASN A 57 -1.69 -5.36 28.53
C ASN A 57 -2.43 -4.16 29.15
N ASP A 58 -3.43 -3.61 28.46
CA ASP A 58 -4.20 -2.47 28.95
C ASP A 58 -5.63 -2.89 29.36
N PRO A 59 -5.91 -3.06 30.66
CA PRO A 59 -7.26 -3.42 31.13
C PRO A 59 -8.30 -2.33 30.82
N THR A 60 -7.88 -1.06 30.67
CA THR A 60 -8.79 0.05 30.37
C THR A 60 -9.23 0.04 28.90
N ALA A 61 -8.41 -0.48 27.99
CA ALA A 61 -8.77 -0.68 26.59
C ALA A 61 -9.84 -1.78 26.47
N HIS A 62 -9.72 -2.85 27.26
CA HIS A 62 -10.72 -3.91 27.31
C HIS A 62 -12.10 -3.40 27.78
N GLU A 63 -12.13 -2.63 28.87
CA GLU A 63 -13.39 -2.04 29.38
C GLU A 63 -14.05 -1.12 28.34
N LYS A 64 -13.26 -0.29 27.66
CA LYS A 64 -13.76 0.59 26.58
C LYS A 64 -14.26 -0.19 25.38
N PHE A 65 -13.60 -1.30 25.03
CA PHE A 65 -14.04 -2.17 23.94
C PHE A 65 -15.41 -2.80 24.22
N VAL A 66 -15.63 -3.26 25.46
CA VAL A 66 -16.93 -3.79 25.91
C VAL A 66 -18.00 -2.69 25.82
N GLN A 67 -17.73 -1.49 26.34
CA GLN A 67 -18.67 -0.37 26.29
C GLN A 67 -19.03 0.05 24.87
N VAL A 68 -18.05 0.11 23.96
CA VAL A 68 -18.27 0.44 22.54
C VAL A 68 -19.11 -0.62 21.84
N SER A 69 -18.92 -1.89 22.19
CA SER A 69 -19.70 -3.00 21.64
C SER A 69 -21.14 -3.00 22.14
N GLU A 70 -21.36 -2.77 23.44
CA GLU A 70 -22.71 -2.61 24.00
C GLU A 70 -23.45 -1.40 23.39
N ALA A 71 -22.75 -0.28 23.19
CA ALA A 71 -23.33 0.91 22.57
C ALA A 71 -23.77 0.65 21.13
N TYR A 72 -22.97 -0.08 20.36
CA TYR A 72 -23.30 -0.45 19.00
C TYR A 72 -24.45 -1.46 18.93
N GLU A 73 -24.48 -2.46 19.81
CA GLU A 73 -25.58 -3.43 19.88
C GLU A 73 -26.91 -2.74 20.19
N ALA A 74 -26.91 -1.77 21.11
CA ALA A 74 -28.09 -0.98 21.45
C ALA A 74 -28.58 -0.05 20.32
N LEU A 75 -27.66 0.54 19.56
CA LEU A 75 -27.97 1.60 18.58
C LEU A 75 -28.03 1.12 17.12
N SER A 76 -27.57 -0.10 16.83
CA SER A 76 -27.49 -0.63 15.44
C SER A 76 -28.81 -1.12 14.88
N ASP A 77 -29.69 -1.66 15.73
CA ASP A 77 -31.03 -2.13 15.35
C ASP A 77 -32.08 -1.03 15.57
N PRO A 78 -32.91 -0.67 14.56
CA PRO A 78 -33.88 0.41 14.67
C PRO A 78 -34.87 0.26 15.84
N GLU A 79 -35.27 -0.97 16.17
CA GLU A 79 -36.20 -1.23 17.28
C GLU A 79 -35.50 -1.02 18.64
N SER A 80 -34.29 -1.55 18.78
CA SER A 80 -33.43 -1.39 19.96
C SER A 80 -33.07 0.07 20.21
N ARG A 81 -32.71 0.79 19.15
CA ARG A 81 -32.41 2.22 19.18
C ARG A 81 -33.63 3.04 19.62
N ARG A 82 -34.81 2.75 19.09
CA ARG A 82 -36.05 3.42 19.51
C ARG A 82 -36.35 3.20 20.99
N ILE A 83 -36.16 1.98 21.49
CA ILE A 83 -36.37 1.65 22.91
C ILE A 83 -35.35 2.39 23.79
N TYR A 84 -34.09 2.45 23.36
CA TYR A 84 -33.06 3.21 24.04
C TYR A 84 -33.35 4.72 24.07
N ASP A 85 -33.74 5.28 22.92
CA ASP A 85 -34.05 6.71 22.80
C ASP A 85 -35.26 7.12 23.67
N GLN A 86 -36.21 6.20 23.87
CA GLN A 86 -37.45 6.45 24.62
C GLN A 86 -37.34 6.15 26.13
N TYR A 87 -36.58 5.13 26.51
CA TYR A 87 -36.55 4.58 27.88
C TYR A 87 -35.14 4.42 28.47
N GLY A 88 -34.10 4.84 27.74
CA GLY A 88 -32.70 4.74 28.16
C GLY A 88 -32.23 3.30 28.40
N HIS A 89 -31.19 3.14 29.21
CA HIS A 89 -30.62 1.83 29.54
C HIS A 89 -31.62 0.89 30.25
N GLU A 90 -32.61 1.44 30.97
CA GLU A 90 -33.62 0.65 31.67
C GLU A 90 -34.58 -0.06 30.70
N GLY A 91 -34.96 0.60 29.60
CA GLY A 91 -35.79 -0.01 28.55
C GLY A 91 -35.12 -1.20 27.87
N LEU A 92 -33.81 -1.12 27.64
CA LEU A 92 -33.03 -2.23 27.07
C LEU A 92 -32.88 -3.39 28.08
N LYS A 93 -32.70 -3.09 29.37
CA LYS A 93 -32.63 -4.12 30.43
C LYS A 93 -33.95 -4.88 30.58
N GLN A 94 -35.09 -4.19 30.46
CA GLN A 94 -36.42 -4.82 30.52
C GLN A 94 -36.67 -5.73 29.31
N ARG A 95 -36.20 -5.35 28.12
CA ARG A 95 -36.24 -6.20 26.92
C ARG A 95 -35.31 -7.42 27.01
N LYS A 96 -34.12 -7.27 27.64
CA LYS A 96 -33.20 -8.38 27.95
C LYS A 96 -33.82 -9.43 28.89
N GLN A 97 -34.63 -9.03 29.87
CA GLN A 97 -35.33 -9.97 30.78
C GLN A 97 -36.55 -10.67 30.15
N GLY A 98 -37.09 -10.13 29.04
CA GLY A 98 -38.23 -10.69 28.31
C GLY A 98 -37.89 -11.75 27.25
N GLY A 99 -36.64 -12.22 27.18
CA GLY A 99 -36.21 -13.32 26.30
C GLY A 99 -35.96 -12.96 24.83
N GLY A 100 -35.92 -11.67 24.48
CA GLY A 100 -35.79 -11.19 23.09
C GLY A 100 -34.42 -10.63 22.69
N PHE A 101 -33.41 -10.69 23.57
CA PHE A 101 -32.10 -10.08 23.33
C PHE A 101 -31.01 -11.13 23.63
N GLN A 102 -30.42 -11.72 22.59
CA GLN A 102 -29.29 -12.62 22.75
C GLN A 102 -28.06 -11.78 23.08
N THR A 103 -27.49 -11.96 24.28
CA THR A 103 -26.21 -11.35 24.63
C THR A 103 -25.14 -12.01 23.76
N HIS A 104 -24.71 -11.33 22.71
CA HIS A 104 -23.54 -11.74 21.94
C HIS A 104 -22.28 -11.38 22.71
N ASP A 105 -21.26 -12.23 22.63
CA ASP A 105 -19.95 -11.88 23.14
C ASP A 105 -19.44 -10.63 22.36
N PRO A 106 -18.98 -9.57 23.03
CA PRO A 106 -18.44 -8.37 22.37
C PRO A 106 -17.39 -8.67 21.28
N PHE A 107 -16.63 -9.76 21.45
CA PHE A 107 -15.64 -10.21 20.47
C PHE A 107 -16.29 -10.91 19.27
N ASP A 108 -17.35 -11.69 19.47
CA ASP A 108 -18.11 -12.34 18.40
C ASP A 108 -18.81 -11.32 17.49
N LEU A 109 -19.31 -10.23 18.08
CA LEU A 109 -19.89 -9.10 17.35
C LEU A 109 -18.85 -8.40 16.45
N PHE A 110 -17.62 -8.24 16.95
CA PHE A 110 -16.50 -7.70 16.17
C PHE A 110 -16.02 -8.67 15.10
N SER A 111 -15.90 -9.97 15.41
CA SER A 111 -15.55 -11.01 14.44
C SER A 111 -16.58 -11.12 13.32
N ARG A 112 -17.87 -10.92 13.57
CA ARG A 112 -18.89 -10.82 12.52
C ARG A 112 -18.72 -9.59 11.61
N PHE A 113 -18.12 -8.52 12.13
CA PHE A 113 -17.94 -7.26 11.41
C PHE A 113 -16.57 -7.13 10.72
N PHE A 114 -15.51 -7.76 11.25
CA PHE A 114 -14.12 -7.68 10.76
C PHE A 114 -13.48 -9.04 10.44
N GLY A 115 -13.97 -10.12 11.03
CA GLY A 115 -13.48 -11.48 10.86
C GLY A 115 -14.22 -12.19 9.73
N GLY A 116 -13.75 -12.00 8.50
CA GLY A 116 -14.06 -12.92 7.41
C GLY A 116 -13.56 -14.32 7.75
N GLY A 117 -14.42 -15.18 8.29
CA GLY A 117 -14.05 -16.57 8.58
C GLY A 117 -14.97 -17.33 9.53
N GLY A 118 -16.08 -17.84 8.99
CA GLY A 118 -16.62 -19.16 9.39
C GLY A 118 -17.70 -19.24 10.48
N HIS A 119 -18.98 -19.20 10.10
CA HIS A 119 -19.92 -20.27 10.45
C HIS A 119 -21.18 -20.26 9.57
N PHE A 120 -21.39 -21.41 8.92
CA PHE A 120 -22.52 -21.88 8.13
C PHE A 120 -23.84 -21.10 8.20
N GLY A 121 -24.08 -20.30 7.16
CA GLY A 121 -25.40 -19.91 6.71
C GLY A 121 -25.38 -19.88 5.19
N ASN A 122 -26.18 -20.73 4.56
CA ASN A 122 -26.33 -20.89 3.13
C ASN A 122 -27.00 -19.65 2.49
N GLN A 123 -26.38 -18.48 2.64
CA GLN A 123 -26.71 -17.28 1.90
C GLN A 123 -25.78 -17.28 0.69
N PRO A 124 -26.29 -17.26 -0.55
CA PRO A 124 -25.43 -17.19 -1.72
C PRO A 124 -24.58 -15.92 -1.57
N GLY A 125 -23.31 -16.10 -1.20
CA GLY A 125 -22.34 -15.03 -1.11
C GLY A 125 -22.46 -14.24 -2.39
N GLN A 126 -22.69 -12.93 -2.27
CA GLN A 126 -22.79 -12.05 -3.41
C GLN A 126 -21.55 -12.33 -4.25
N ARG A 127 -21.75 -12.84 -5.47
CA ARG A 127 -20.63 -13.18 -6.35
C ARG A 127 -19.74 -11.94 -6.40
N ARG A 128 -18.43 -12.12 -6.26
CA ARG A 128 -17.46 -11.03 -6.31
C ARG A 128 -16.62 -11.16 -7.58
N GLY A 129 -16.35 -10.03 -8.21
CA GLY A 129 -15.50 -9.91 -9.38
C GLY A 129 -14.04 -10.15 -9.04
N HIS A 130 -13.23 -10.27 -10.10
CA HIS A 130 -11.79 -10.43 -9.96
C HIS A 130 -11.13 -9.12 -9.55
N ASN A 131 -10.04 -9.23 -8.79
CA ASN A 131 -9.19 -8.09 -8.48
C ASN A 131 -8.34 -7.72 -9.70
N VAL A 132 -8.02 -6.44 -9.84
CA VAL A 132 -7.19 -5.91 -10.92
C VAL A 132 -5.92 -5.32 -10.30
N GLU A 133 -4.76 -5.65 -10.85
CA GLU A 133 -3.48 -5.06 -10.44
C GLU A 133 -3.00 -4.06 -11.50
N VAL A 134 -2.74 -2.82 -11.09
CA VAL A 134 -2.18 -1.76 -11.95
C VAL A 134 -0.81 -1.37 -11.41
N LYS A 135 0.18 -1.28 -12.29
CA LYS A 135 1.54 -0.85 -11.94
C LYS A 135 1.71 0.62 -12.30
N VAL A 136 2.09 1.44 -11.34
CA VAL A 136 2.33 2.88 -11.53
C VAL A 136 3.79 3.19 -11.26
N GLY A 137 4.47 3.74 -12.28
CA GLY A 137 5.85 4.19 -12.18
C GLY A 137 5.95 5.57 -11.56
N ILE A 138 6.67 5.69 -10.46
CA ILE A 138 6.85 6.92 -9.69
C ILE A 138 8.33 7.29 -9.66
N ALA A 139 8.67 8.57 -9.78
CA ALA A 139 10.06 9.02 -9.74
C ALA A 139 10.66 8.83 -8.34
N LEU A 140 11.97 8.57 -8.24
CA LEU A 140 12.65 8.37 -6.96
C LEU A 140 12.50 9.58 -6.02
N ARG A 141 12.48 10.79 -6.58
CA ARG A 141 12.21 12.03 -5.84
C ARG A 141 10.86 12.04 -5.13
N ASP A 142 9.81 11.55 -5.80
CA ASP A 142 8.47 11.54 -5.21
C ASP A 142 8.40 10.54 -4.04
N PHE A 143 9.16 9.43 -4.09
CA PHE A 143 9.34 8.53 -2.93
C PHE A 143 10.10 9.20 -1.76
N TYR A 144 10.97 10.17 -2.05
CA TYR A 144 11.74 10.90 -1.04
C TYR A 144 10.93 12.01 -0.38
N THR A 145 10.28 12.86 -1.18
CA THR A 145 9.53 14.03 -0.70
C THR A 145 8.11 13.69 -0.27
N GLY A 146 7.55 12.59 -0.77
CA GLY A 146 6.13 12.27 -0.68
C GLY A 146 5.34 13.12 -1.67
N ARG A 147 4.33 12.53 -2.30
CA ARG A 147 3.47 13.21 -3.29
C ARG A 147 2.14 12.49 -3.43
N THR A 148 1.08 13.24 -3.70
CA THR A 148 -0.17 12.66 -4.21
C THR A 148 -0.18 12.78 -5.72
N THR A 149 -0.27 11.65 -6.40
CA THR A 149 -0.31 11.56 -7.87
C THR A 149 -1.64 10.95 -8.29
N GLU A 150 -2.26 11.56 -9.30
CA GLU A 150 -3.47 11.03 -9.91
C GLU A 150 -3.13 10.30 -11.19
N PHE A 151 -3.69 9.11 -11.38
CA PHE A 151 -3.59 8.37 -12.63
C PHE A 151 -4.97 7.95 -13.11
N HIS A 152 -5.10 7.78 -14.42
CA HIS A 152 -6.34 7.32 -15.03
C HIS A 152 -6.18 5.86 -15.43
N TRP A 153 -7.20 5.05 -15.19
CA TRP A 153 -7.26 3.70 -15.72
C TRP A 153 -8.67 3.39 -16.24
N ASP A 154 -8.74 2.50 -17.23
CA ASP A 154 -9.99 2.19 -17.92
C ASP A 154 -10.79 1.12 -17.16
N LYS A 155 -11.62 1.60 -16.22
CA LYS A 155 -12.56 0.80 -15.44
C LYS A 155 -13.79 0.46 -16.26
N GLN A 156 -14.23 -0.80 -16.22
CA GLN A 156 -15.59 -1.17 -16.61
C GLN A 156 -16.57 -0.73 -15.52
N GLN A 157 -17.49 0.19 -15.85
CA GLN A 157 -18.49 0.71 -14.95
C GLN A 157 -19.89 0.28 -15.40
N ILE A 158 -20.83 0.19 -14.45
CA ILE A 158 -22.23 -0.01 -14.78
C ILE A 158 -22.71 1.16 -15.65
N CYS A 159 -23.41 0.85 -16.74
CA CYS A 159 -23.94 1.87 -17.63
C CYS A 159 -25.01 2.69 -16.90
N GLU A 160 -24.69 3.96 -16.62
CA GLU A 160 -25.55 4.91 -15.89
C GLU A 160 -26.89 5.15 -16.61
N GLU A 161 -26.89 5.21 -17.94
CA GLU A 161 -28.10 5.46 -18.74
C GLU A 161 -29.19 4.40 -18.49
N CYS A 162 -28.78 3.12 -18.48
CA CYS A 162 -29.68 1.99 -18.28
C CYS A 162 -29.63 1.38 -16.87
N GLU A 163 -28.82 1.92 -15.96
CA GLU A 163 -28.57 1.39 -14.61
C GLU A 163 -28.28 -0.12 -14.59
N GLY A 164 -27.48 -0.60 -15.55
CA GLY A 164 -27.12 -2.01 -15.64
C GLY A 164 -28.23 -2.95 -16.15
N THR A 165 -29.35 -2.43 -16.65
CA THR A 165 -30.42 -3.26 -17.25
C THR A 165 -30.13 -3.64 -18.71
N GLY A 166 -29.43 -2.78 -19.44
CA GLY A 166 -29.10 -2.94 -20.87
C GLY A 166 -30.23 -2.51 -21.81
N ALA A 167 -31.39 -2.15 -21.26
CA ALA A 167 -32.52 -1.65 -22.02
C ALA A 167 -32.55 -0.11 -22.03
N ALA A 168 -32.96 0.51 -23.13
CA ALA A 168 -33.08 1.97 -23.24
C ALA A 168 -34.16 2.53 -22.29
N ASP A 169 -35.24 1.78 -22.10
CA ASP A 169 -36.37 2.10 -21.22
C ASP A 169 -36.23 1.51 -19.80
N ARG A 170 -35.10 0.83 -19.52
CA ARG A 170 -34.83 0.09 -18.27
C ARG A 170 -35.82 -1.03 -17.96
N VAL A 171 -36.67 -1.41 -18.92
CA VAL A 171 -37.64 -2.49 -18.76
C VAL A 171 -37.04 -3.80 -19.26
N VAL A 172 -37.10 -4.81 -18.40
CA VAL A 172 -36.63 -6.16 -18.70
C VAL A 172 -37.78 -7.15 -18.63
N HIS A 173 -37.94 -7.95 -19.68
CA HIS A 173 -38.96 -8.99 -19.73
C HIS A 173 -38.34 -10.35 -19.44
N THR A 174 -39.09 -11.25 -18.81
CA THR A 174 -38.65 -12.64 -18.66
C THR A 174 -38.56 -13.30 -20.03
N CYS A 175 -37.43 -13.95 -20.31
CA CYS A 175 -37.22 -14.64 -21.57
C CYS A 175 -38.23 -15.78 -21.71
N GLN A 176 -39.10 -15.71 -22.71
CA GLN A 176 -40.13 -16.71 -22.95
C GLN A 176 -39.56 -18.06 -23.42
N VAL A 177 -38.38 -18.06 -24.05
CA VAL A 177 -37.75 -19.26 -24.60
C VAL A 177 -37.16 -20.17 -23.51
N CYS A 178 -36.55 -19.58 -22.47
CA CYS A 178 -36.00 -20.35 -21.34
C CYS A 178 -36.83 -20.22 -20.05
N GLY A 179 -37.93 -19.46 -20.07
CA GLY A 179 -38.74 -19.19 -18.89
C GLY A 179 -37.97 -18.55 -17.74
N GLY A 180 -36.99 -17.69 -18.04
CA GLY A 180 -36.14 -17.07 -17.02
C GLY A 180 -34.90 -17.85 -16.60
N ARG A 181 -34.74 -19.11 -17.06
CA ARG A 181 -33.66 -19.99 -16.59
C ARG A 181 -32.30 -19.73 -17.21
N GLY A 182 -32.23 -18.96 -18.30
CA GLY A 182 -30.98 -18.66 -19.01
C GLY A 182 -30.40 -19.83 -19.84
N VAL A 183 -30.75 -21.07 -19.53
CA VAL A 183 -30.31 -22.27 -20.25
C VAL A 183 -31.48 -23.04 -20.85
N ARG A 184 -31.22 -23.77 -21.94
CA ARG A 184 -32.14 -24.71 -22.58
C ARG A 184 -31.55 -26.11 -22.60
N MET A 185 -32.38 -27.12 -22.35
CA MET A 185 -31.99 -28.52 -22.50
C MET A 185 -32.13 -28.93 -23.96
N VAL A 186 -31.03 -29.28 -24.62
CA VAL A 186 -31.06 -29.82 -25.99
C VAL A 186 -30.60 -31.26 -25.97
N ARG A 187 -31.40 -32.14 -26.59
CA ARG A 187 -31.07 -33.55 -26.77
C ARG A 187 -30.14 -33.68 -27.96
N GLN A 188 -28.89 -34.06 -27.71
CA GLN A 188 -27.91 -34.34 -28.76
C GLN A 188 -27.61 -35.83 -28.76
N GLN A 189 -27.75 -36.45 -29.94
CA GLN A 189 -27.42 -37.86 -30.13
C GLN A 189 -25.93 -37.96 -30.48
N LEU A 190 -25.13 -38.41 -29.51
CA LEU A 190 -23.67 -38.53 -29.67
C LEU A 190 -23.29 -39.85 -30.39
N ALA A 191 -24.16 -40.86 -30.31
CA ALA A 191 -24.01 -42.14 -31.01
C ALA A 191 -25.38 -42.83 -31.22
N PRO A 192 -25.49 -43.80 -32.15
CA PRO A 192 -26.68 -44.65 -32.27
C PRO A 192 -27.00 -45.29 -30.91
N GLY A 193 -28.21 -45.05 -30.39
CA GLY A 193 -28.65 -45.54 -29.08
C GLY A 193 -28.23 -44.72 -27.85
N MET A 194 -27.38 -43.69 -27.99
CA MET A 194 -26.96 -42.83 -26.86
C MET A 194 -27.40 -41.38 -27.08
N VAL A 195 -28.52 -41.00 -26.46
CA VAL A 195 -29.05 -39.63 -26.45
C VAL A 195 -28.80 -39.02 -25.09
N THR A 196 -27.96 -37.99 -25.04
CA THR A 196 -27.69 -37.23 -23.81
C THR A 196 -28.37 -35.87 -23.87
N GLN A 197 -28.92 -35.40 -22.75
CA GLN A 197 -29.44 -34.05 -22.62
C GLN A 197 -28.31 -33.12 -22.18
N MET A 198 -27.92 -32.17 -23.03
CA MET A 198 -26.92 -31.16 -22.71
C MET A 198 -27.62 -29.82 -22.41
N GLN A 199 -27.16 -29.15 -21.36
CA GLN A 199 -27.55 -27.76 -21.08
C GLN A 199 -26.78 -26.85 -22.03
N MET A 200 -27.49 -26.14 -22.90
CA MET A 200 -26.92 -25.09 -23.73
C MET A 200 -27.43 -23.73 -23.28
N GLN A 201 -26.61 -22.69 -23.41
CA GLN A 201 -27.04 -21.31 -23.16
C GLN A 201 -28.23 -20.97 -24.08
N CYS A 202 -29.23 -20.27 -23.55
CA CYS A 202 -30.38 -19.86 -24.35
C CYS A 202 -29.98 -18.73 -25.30
N ASP A 203 -30.00 -18.98 -26.61
CA ASP A 203 -29.62 -17.99 -27.63
C ASP A 203 -30.46 -16.70 -27.56
N ALA A 204 -31.75 -16.80 -27.17
CA ALA A 204 -32.66 -15.66 -27.16
C ALA A 204 -32.33 -14.62 -26.08
N CYS A 205 -31.81 -15.04 -24.92
CA CYS A 205 -31.40 -14.13 -23.84
C CYS A 205 -29.88 -14.10 -23.61
N GLY A 206 -29.11 -14.90 -24.35
CA GLY A 206 -27.67 -15.05 -24.15
C GLY A 206 -27.33 -15.52 -22.74
N GLY A 207 -28.11 -16.43 -22.15
CA GLY A 207 -27.85 -16.92 -20.79
C GLY A 207 -28.46 -16.11 -19.64
N ARG A 208 -28.99 -14.92 -19.92
CA ARG A 208 -29.39 -13.96 -18.88
C ARG A 208 -30.76 -14.24 -18.24
N GLY A 209 -31.58 -15.07 -18.87
CA GLY A 209 -32.97 -15.31 -18.43
C GLY A 209 -33.93 -14.13 -18.68
N LYS A 210 -33.41 -12.95 -19.03
CA LYS A 210 -34.19 -11.75 -19.35
C LYS A 210 -33.92 -11.29 -20.78
N THR A 211 -34.92 -10.70 -21.41
CA THR A 211 -34.89 -10.14 -22.76
C THR A 211 -35.27 -8.66 -22.71
N ILE A 212 -34.63 -7.87 -23.56
CA ILE A 212 -34.83 -6.42 -23.68
C ILE A 212 -35.49 -6.13 -25.03
N ALA A 213 -36.49 -5.24 -25.04
CA ALA A 213 -37.18 -4.84 -26.27
C ALA A 213 -36.36 -3.81 -27.06
N HIS A 214 -35.86 -2.78 -26.36
CA HIS A 214 -35.07 -1.70 -26.93
C HIS A 214 -33.67 -1.70 -26.30
N ARG A 215 -32.63 -1.88 -27.11
CA ARG A 215 -31.24 -1.87 -26.62
C ARG A 215 -30.85 -0.45 -26.21
N CYS A 216 -30.16 -0.32 -25.08
CA CYS A 216 -29.60 0.96 -24.64
C CYS A 216 -28.67 1.53 -25.73
N PRO A 217 -28.77 2.84 -26.07
CA PRO A 217 -27.96 3.45 -27.11
C PRO A 217 -26.48 3.59 -26.73
N VAL A 218 -26.15 3.63 -25.42
CA VAL A 218 -24.78 3.83 -24.92
C VAL A 218 -24.01 2.52 -24.78
N CYS A 219 -24.60 1.52 -24.12
CA CYS A 219 -23.94 0.22 -23.92
C CYS A 219 -24.35 -0.85 -24.94
N HIS A 220 -25.24 -0.53 -25.89
CA HIS A 220 -25.74 -1.45 -26.92
C HIS A 220 -26.34 -2.79 -26.42
N GLY A 221 -26.76 -2.83 -25.14
CA GLY A 221 -27.30 -4.02 -24.48
C GLY A 221 -26.31 -4.80 -23.61
N GLU A 222 -25.07 -4.33 -23.48
CA GLU A 222 -24.00 -4.96 -22.68
C GLU A 222 -24.10 -4.63 -21.18
N ARG A 223 -24.85 -3.58 -20.79
CA ARG A 223 -25.11 -3.14 -19.40
C ARG A 223 -23.95 -2.43 -18.71
N VAL A 224 -22.76 -2.47 -19.29
CA VAL A 224 -21.53 -1.87 -18.77
C VAL A 224 -20.84 -1.05 -19.86
N VAL A 225 -20.01 -0.10 -19.46
CA VAL A 225 -19.21 0.77 -20.34
C VAL A 225 -17.81 0.93 -19.77
N ARG A 226 -16.78 0.98 -20.62
CA ARG A 226 -15.42 1.33 -20.16
C ARG A 226 -15.24 2.84 -20.17
N LYS A 227 -14.81 3.40 -19.04
CA LYS A 227 -14.55 4.83 -18.87
C LYS A 227 -13.22 5.03 -18.11
N PRO A 228 -12.39 6.02 -18.54
CA PRO A 228 -11.22 6.43 -17.76
C PRO A 228 -11.67 6.93 -16.39
N THR A 229 -11.17 6.31 -15.32
CA THR A 229 -11.47 6.68 -13.93
C THR A 229 -10.20 7.19 -13.28
N ALA A 230 -10.24 8.41 -12.74
CA ALA A 230 -9.13 8.99 -11.99
C ALA A 230 -9.05 8.35 -10.59
N VAL A 231 -7.87 7.88 -10.22
CA VAL A 231 -7.56 7.36 -8.88
C VAL A 231 -6.41 8.16 -8.32
N SER A 232 -6.59 8.75 -7.14
CA SER A 232 -5.55 9.47 -6.43
C SER A 232 -4.78 8.51 -5.53
N VAL A 233 -3.45 8.52 -5.68
CA VAL A 233 -2.55 7.70 -4.89
C VAL A 233 -1.64 8.62 -4.10
N THR A 234 -1.67 8.47 -2.78
CA THR A 234 -0.77 9.19 -1.88
C THR A 234 0.46 8.33 -1.62
N ILE A 235 1.60 8.80 -2.10
CA ILE A 235 2.91 8.21 -1.85
C ILE A 235 3.49 8.88 -0.61
N GLU A 236 3.70 8.08 0.43
CA GLU A 236 4.30 8.54 1.68
C GLU A 236 5.82 8.58 1.57
N ARG A 237 6.44 9.44 2.39
CA ARG A 237 7.89 9.62 2.41
C ARG A 237 8.58 8.33 2.85
N GLY A 238 9.59 7.92 2.10
CA GLY A 238 10.35 6.71 2.38
C GLY A 238 9.68 5.41 1.98
N MET A 239 8.45 5.46 1.43
CA MET A 239 7.71 4.26 1.03
C MET A 239 8.57 3.34 0.15
N ALA A 240 8.50 2.04 0.40
CA ALA A 240 9.32 1.05 -0.29
C ALA A 240 8.92 0.88 -1.77
N ASP A 241 9.88 0.50 -2.60
CA ASP A 241 9.61 0.05 -3.96
C ASP A 241 8.74 -1.22 -3.92
N GLY A 242 7.75 -1.32 -4.81
CA GLY A 242 6.78 -2.41 -4.84
C GLY A 242 5.65 -2.29 -3.81
N ALA A 243 5.50 -1.15 -3.13
CA ALA A 243 4.40 -0.92 -2.19
C ALA A 243 3.02 -1.08 -2.86
N ARG A 244 2.07 -1.67 -2.15
CA ARG A 244 0.74 -2.00 -2.66
C ARG A 244 -0.33 -1.22 -1.91
N ILE A 245 -1.14 -0.49 -2.66
CA ILE A 245 -2.27 0.28 -2.15
C ILE A 245 -3.54 -0.35 -2.70
N VAL A 246 -4.46 -0.73 -1.82
CA VAL A 246 -5.69 -1.45 -2.17
C VAL A 246 -6.88 -0.51 -2.11
N PHE A 247 -7.58 -0.38 -3.23
CA PHE A 247 -8.84 0.33 -3.33
C PHE A 247 -9.98 -0.68 -3.39
N GLU A 248 -10.76 -0.73 -2.30
CA GLU A 248 -11.81 -1.73 -2.11
C GLU A 248 -12.96 -1.52 -3.11
N ASN A 249 -13.38 -2.59 -3.79
CA ASN A 249 -14.49 -2.57 -4.77
C ASN A 249 -14.31 -1.60 -5.95
N GLU A 250 -13.08 -1.18 -6.22
CA GLU A 250 -12.76 -0.29 -7.34
C GLU A 250 -12.36 -1.03 -8.61
N ALA A 251 -12.34 -2.37 -8.66
CA ALA A 251 -12.08 -3.10 -9.91
C ALA A 251 -13.27 -3.06 -10.90
N ASP A 252 -13.19 -3.83 -11.99
CA ASP A 252 -14.26 -3.90 -13.01
C ASP A 252 -15.62 -4.28 -12.40
N GLU A 253 -16.64 -3.44 -12.65
CA GLU A 253 -18.01 -3.60 -12.17
C GLU A 253 -18.85 -4.48 -13.09
N SER A 254 -19.86 -5.10 -12.50
CA SER A 254 -20.88 -5.87 -13.22
C SER A 254 -22.22 -5.77 -12.50
N PRO A 255 -23.35 -5.79 -13.23
CA PRO A 255 -24.67 -5.88 -12.60
C PRO A 255 -24.90 -7.21 -11.85
N ASP A 256 -24.13 -8.25 -12.17
CA ASP A 256 -24.37 -9.61 -11.68
C ASP A 256 -23.50 -9.97 -10.45
N TRP A 257 -22.46 -9.18 -10.15
CA TRP A 257 -21.53 -9.41 -9.05
C TRP A 257 -20.95 -8.10 -8.49
N VAL A 258 -20.54 -8.10 -7.23
CA VAL A 258 -19.84 -6.96 -6.59
C VAL A 258 -18.44 -6.85 -7.18
N ALA A 259 -17.94 -5.64 -7.41
CA ALA A 259 -16.59 -5.44 -7.93
C ALA A 259 -15.51 -6.06 -7.01
N GLY A 260 -14.40 -6.48 -7.63
CA GLY A 260 -13.19 -6.84 -6.91
C GLY A 260 -12.41 -5.59 -6.47
N ASP A 261 -11.21 -5.79 -5.95
CA ASP A 261 -10.33 -4.71 -5.49
C ASP A 261 -9.36 -4.28 -6.59
N LEU A 262 -9.09 -2.97 -6.66
CA LEU A 262 -8.02 -2.42 -7.47
C LEU A 262 -6.76 -2.35 -6.60
N VAL A 263 -5.75 -3.14 -6.95
CA VAL A 263 -4.44 -3.16 -6.28
C VAL A 263 -3.48 -2.32 -7.11
N VAL A 264 -3.09 -1.18 -6.58
CA VAL A 264 -2.10 -0.31 -7.20
C VAL A 264 -0.73 -0.65 -6.62
N SER A 265 0.15 -1.19 -7.47
CA SER A 265 1.53 -1.51 -7.14
C SER A 265 2.44 -0.39 -7.64
N LEU A 266 3.11 0.29 -6.71
CA LEU A 266 4.03 1.39 -6.98
C LEU A 266 5.42 0.87 -7.30
N PHE A 267 6.04 1.38 -8.36
CA PHE A 267 7.42 1.02 -8.72
C PHE A 267 8.26 2.26 -9.01
N GLU A 268 9.56 2.19 -8.71
CA GLU A 268 10.52 3.21 -9.13
C GLU A 268 10.60 3.27 -10.67
N LYS A 269 10.27 4.44 -11.23
CA LYS A 269 10.36 4.70 -12.67
C LYS A 269 11.82 4.86 -13.06
N GLU A 270 12.21 4.28 -14.20
CA GLU A 270 13.53 4.52 -14.77
C GLU A 270 13.72 6.02 -15.09
N PRO A 271 14.87 6.61 -14.70
CA PRO A 271 15.11 8.03 -14.89
C PRO A 271 15.18 8.38 -16.38
N ALA A 272 14.51 9.47 -16.76
CA ALA A 272 14.46 9.96 -18.13
C ALA A 272 15.27 11.25 -18.22
N VAL A 273 16.44 11.16 -18.86
CA VAL A 273 17.39 12.29 -19.00
C VAL A 273 16.84 13.43 -19.85
N ASP A 274 15.83 13.16 -20.68
CA ASP A 274 15.35 14.07 -21.74
C ASP A 274 14.00 14.76 -21.42
N ASP A 275 13.41 14.57 -20.23
CA ASP A 275 12.11 15.16 -19.88
C ASP A 275 12.26 16.38 -18.94
N ASP A 276 12.77 17.49 -19.50
CA ASP A 276 12.99 18.76 -18.80
C ASP A 276 11.70 19.36 -18.21
N ALA A 277 10.51 18.98 -18.71
CA ALA A 277 9.22 19.51 -18.23
C ALA A 277 8.82 18.94 -16.86
N THR A 278 9.18 17.68 -16.59
CA THR A 278 8.86 16.98 -15.33
C THR A 278 10.04 16.95 -14.35
N ASN A 279 11.26 17.19 -14.85
CA ASN A 279 12.51 17.05 -14.10
C ASN A 279 13.51 18.21 -14.34
N PRO A 280 13.15 19.46 -13.98
CA PRO A 280 13.98 20.64 -14.27
C PRO A 280 15.36 20.60 -13.59
N ASP A 281 15.45 19.92 -12.44
CA ASP A 281 16.67 19.85 -11.63
C ASP A 281 17.49 18.56 -11.88
N ARG A 282 17.03 17.68 -12.81
CA ARG A 282 17.63 16.36 -13.09
C ARG A 282 17.76 15.44 -11.87
N VAL A 283 16.77 15.49 -10.99
CA VAL A 283 16.74 14.78 -9.70
C VAL A 283 15.62 13.74 -9.67
N ASP A 284 15.41 13.03 -10.77
CA ASP A 284 14.46 11.91 -10.87
C ASP A 284 15.06 10.56 -10.46
N GLY A 285 16.36 10.54 -10.15
CA GLY A 285 17.13 9.31 -9.91
C GLY A 285 18.19 9.04 -10.98
N ALA A 286 18.39 9.91 -11.97
CA ALA A 286 19.41 9.72 -13.01
C ALA A 286 20.81 9.41 -12.46
N PHE A 287 21.16 9.99 -11.31
CA PHE A 287 22.46 9.82 -10.65
C PHE A 287 22.37 9.10 -9.30
N PHE A 288 21.16 8.96 -8.75
CA PHE A 288 20.92 8.31 -7.47
C PHE A 288 20.38 6.91 -7.69
N ARG A 289 21.00 5.94 -7.04
CA ARG A 289 20.48 4.57 -6.96
C ARG A 289 20.03 4.27 -5.55
N ARG A 290 18.75 3.94 -5.37
CA ARG A 290 18.20 3.50 -4.08
C ARG A 290 18.52 2.03 -3.82
N LYS A 291 18.89 1.72 -2.57
CA LYS A 291 18.92 0.34 -2.05
C LYS A 291 18.46 0.35 -0.60
N GLY A 292 17.20 -0.05 -0.39
CA GLY A 292 16.55 0.05 0.92
C GLY A 292 16.40 1.52 1.31
N ASP A 293 16.94 1.87 2.48
CA ASP A 293 16.92 3.23 3.01
C ASP A 293 18.17 4.04 2.61
N ASP A 294 19.13 3.42 1.94
CA ASP A 294 20.38 4.08 1.54
C ASP A 294 20.37 4.50 0.07
N LEU A 295 21.09 5.58 -0.21
CA LEU A 295 21.31 6.12 -1.56
C LEU A 295 22.75 5.89 -1.99
N TYR A 296 22.94 5.67 -3.29
CA TYR A 296 24.25 5.47 -3.90
C TYR A 296 24.43 6.48 -5.03
N TRP A 297 25.57 7.16 -5.03
CA TRP A 297 25.99 8.13 -6.03
C TRP A 297 27.35 7.72 -6.58
N ARG A 298 27.56 7.91 -7.89
CA ARG A 298 28.88 7.73 -8.51
C ARG A 298 29.44 9.07 -8.93
N GLU A 299 30.50 9.50 -8.27
CA GLU A 299 31.19 10.74 -8.60
C GLU A 299 32.42 10.44 -9.45
N VAL A 300 32.53 11.11 -10.59
CA VAL A 300 33.65 10.93 -11.50
C VAL A 300 34.74 11.94 -11.16
N LEU A 301 35.94 11.44 -10.88
CA LEU A 301 37.13 12.25 -10.64
C LEU A 301 38.14 12.09 -11.76
N SER A 302 38.74 13.20 -12.16
CA SER A 302 39.95 13.14 -13.00
C SER A 302 41.15 12.61 -12.21
N LEU A 303 42.16 12.09 -12.90
CA LEU A 303 43.42 11.67 -12.30
C LEU A 303 44.05 12.78 -11.41
N ARG A 304 43.96 14.05 -11.84
CA ARG A 304 44.44 15.21 -11.07
C ARG A 304 43.71 15.34 -9.73
N GLU A 305 42.38 15.29 -9.77
CA GLU A 305 41.53 15.46 -8.59
C GLU A 305 41.68 14.30 -7.62
N ALA A 306 41.78 13.07 -8.14
CA ALA A 306 42.01 11.87 -7.33
C ALA A 306 43.38 11.87 -6.65
N LEU A 307 44.44 12.33 -7.33
CA LEU A 307 45.80 12.35 -6.77
C LEU A 307 46.09 13.55 -5.87
N LEU A 308 45.62 14.74 -6.25
CA LEU A 308 46.03 16.00 -5.63
C LEU A 308 44.95 16.60 -4.71
N GLY A 309 43.72 16.11 -4.75
CA GLY A 309 42.59 16.76 -4.10
C GLY A 309 42.32 18.14 -4.70
N ASP A 310 42.01 19.11 -3.83
CA ASP A 310 41.70 20.50 -4.19
C ASP A 310 40.51 20.64 -5.15
N TRP A 311 39.40 20.01 -4.76
CA TRP A 311 38.16 20.07 -5.51
C TRP A 311 36.96 20.18 -4.58
N THR A 312 35.88 20.72 -5.12
CA THR A 312 34.57 20.81 -4.47
C THR A 312 33.48 20.50 -5.50
N ARG A 313 32.48 19.72 -5.09
CA ARG A 313 31.29 19.39 -5.86
C ARG A 313 30.05 19.65 -5.02
N ASN A 314 29.02 20.18 -5.68
CA ASN A 314 27.72 20.43 -5.08
C ASN A 314 26.75 19.45 -5.72
N LEU A 315 26.33 18.45 -4.96
CA LEU A 315 25.32 17.48 -5.39
C LEU A 315 23.95 18.04 -5.02
N THR A 316 23.06 18.16 -5.99
CA THR A 316 21.65 18.48 -5.72
C THR A 316 20.94 17.19 -5.28
N HIS A 317 20.45 17.17 -4.04
CA HIS A 317 19.70 16.05 -3.48
C HIS A 317 18.24 16.03 -3.99
N LEU A 318 17.53 14.92 -3.77
CA LEU A 318 16.15 14.64 -4.21
C LEU A 318 15.11 15.69 -3.77
N ASP A 319 15.33 16.38 -2.66
CA ASP A 319 14.51 17.52 -2.20
C ASP A 319 15.00 18.89 -2.68
N GLY A 320 16.12 18.94 -3.40
CA GLY A 320 16.74 20.15 -3.95
C GLY A 320 17.80 20.79 -3.05
N HIS A 321 18.07 20.28 -1.84
CA HIS A 321 19.15 20.82 -1.02
C HIS A 321 20.53 20.38 -1.57
N ILE A 322 21.59 21.10 -1.19
CA ILE A 322 22.94 20.85 -1.72
C ILE A 322 23.79 20.07 -0.71
N VAL A 323 24.25 18.89 -1.11
CA VAL A 323 25.29 18.14 -0.41
C VAL A 323 26.65 18.49 -0.99
N ARG A 324 27.51 19.11 -0.18
CA ARG A 324 28.84 19.56 -0.61
C ARG A 324 29.89 18.49 -0.35
N LEU A 325 30.45 17.93 -1.41
CA LEU A 325 31.62 17.06 -1.37
C LEU A 325 32.88 17.89 -1.59
N SER A 326 33.93 17.62 -0.81
CA SER A 326 35.22 18.28 -1.02
C SER A 326 36.39 17.45 -0.52
N ARG A 327 37.56 17.71 -1.12
CA ARG A 327 38.83 17.16 -0.66
C ARG A 327 39.88 18.26 -0.62
N PRO A 328 40.55 18.47 0.53
CA PRO A 328 41.63 19.45 0.61
C PRO A 328 42.83 18.97 -0.20
N ARG A 329 43.67 19.92 -0.61
CA ARG A 329 44.90 19.63 -1.36
C ARG A 329 45.80 18.64 -0.60
N GLY A 330 46.31 17.64 -1.33
CA GLY A 330 47.17 16.58 -0.79
C GLY A 330 46.41 15.35 -0.28
N SER A 331 45.07 15.34 -0.33
CA SER A 331 44.26 14.17 0.01
C SER A 331 44.04 13.30 -1.23
N VAL A 332 44.57 12.08 -1.21
CA VAL A 332 44.43 11.11 -2.30
C VAL A 332 43.12 10.34 -2.14
N VAL A 333 42.41 10.11 -3.25
CA VAL A 333 41.24 9.25 -3.33
C VAL A 333 41.59 8.03 -4.17
N GLN A 334 41.37 6.83 -3.60
CA GLN A 334 41.57 5.58 -4.33
C GLN A 334 40.39 5.34 -5.29
N PRO A 335 40.62 4.68 -6.45
CA PRO A 335 39.52 4.22 -7.29
C PRO A 335 38.56 3.32 -6.51
N HIS A 336 37.25 3.50 -6.73
CA HIS A 336 36.17 2.81 -6.03
C HIS A 336 36.14 3.03 -4.52
N HIS A 337 36.87 4.04 -4.02
CA HIS A 337 36.70 4.47 -2.64
C HIS A 337 35.26 4.94 -2.42
N VAL A 338 34.64 4.45 -1.36
CA VAL A 338 33.27 4.83 -0.98
C VAL A 338 33.35 5.72 0.25
N GLU A 339 32.86 6.95 0.11
CA GLU A 339 32.63 7.87 1.22
C GLU A 339 31.17 7.77 1.67
N THR A 340 30.95 7.75 2.98
CA THR A 340 29.60 7.75 3.55
C THR A 340 29.27 9.15 4.04
N VAL A 341 28.18 9.74 3.54
CA VAL A 341 27.60 10.97 4.06
C VAL A 341 26.38 10.58 4.92
N PRO A 342 26.50 10.65 6.26
CA PRO A 342 25.46 10.14 7.15
C PRO A 342 24.23 11.05 7.12
N GLY A 343 23.04 10.44 7.12
CA GLY A 343 21.77 11.17 7.14
C GLY A 343 21.30 11.73 5.79
N GLU A 344 22.04 11.44 4.71
CA GLU A 344 21.71 11.88 3.34
C GLU A 344 21.12 10.74 2.48
N GLY A 345 20.66 9.64 3.09
CA GLY A 345 19.97 8.55 2.40
C GLY A 345 18.46 8.80 2.24
N MET A 346 17.69 7.76 1.94
CA MET A 346 16.23 7.84 1.88
C MET A 346 15.65 8.04 3.29
N PRO A 347 14.47 8.70 3.41
CA PRO A 347 13.68 8.69 4.63
C PRO A 347 13.30 7.25 4.97
N LYS A 348 13.42 6.87 6.24
CA LYS A 348 12.89 5.59 6.72
C LYS A 348 11.38 5.71 6.88
N TRP A 349 10.65 4.80 6.25
CA TRP A 349 9.20 4.79 6.32
C TRP A 349 8.71 4.36 7.71
N HIS A 350 7.73 5.08 8.23
CA HIS A 350 7.02 4.77 9.48
C HIS A 350 5.52 5.02 9.31
N GLU A 351 4.68 4.13 9.86
CA GLU A 351 3.20 4.22 9.78
C GLU A 351 2.66 5.54 10.37
N ASP A 352 3.32 6.07 11.41
CA ASP A 352 2.93 7.32 12.08
C ASP A 352 3.51 8.60 11.42
N GLY A 353 4.35 8.46 10.38
CA GLY A 353 5.00 9.56 9.68
C GLY A 353 5.79 10.53 10.59
N ASP A 354 5.86 11.80 10.19
CA ASP A 354 6.34 12.89 11.04
C ASP A 354 5.26 13.24 12.07
N SER A 355 5.40 12.73 13.29
CA SER A 355 4.50 13.02 14.41
C SER A 355 5.24 13.72 15.55
N VAL A 356 4.51 14.17 16.57
CA VAL A 356 5.11 14.77 17.78
C VAL A 356 6.09 13.80 18.47
N TYR A 357 5.91 12.49 18.28
CA TYR A 357 6.69 11.44 18.92
C TYR A 357 7.73 10.82 17.99
N HIS A 358 7.64 11.04 16.68
CA HIS A 358 8.52 10.44 15.68
C HIS A 358 8.98 11.49 14.67
N LYS A 359 10.30 11.70 14.64
CA LYS A 359 10.96 12.50 13.61
C LYS A 359 11.47 11.56 12.53
N THR A 360 11.23 11.90 11.27
CA THR A 360 11.78 11.15 10.13
C THR A 360 13.28 10.99 10.28
N GLU A 361 13.72 9.74 10.36
CA GLU A 361 15.12 9.35 10.25
C GLU A 361 15.49 9.13 8.78
N PHE A 362 16.76 9.33 8.45
CA PHE A 362 17.29 9.13 7.11
C PHE A 362 18.35 8.04 7.13
N GLY A 363 18.47 7.30 6.02
CA GLY A 363 19.61 6.42 5.77
C GLY A 363 20.86 7.22 5.42
N ASN A 364 21.82 6.57 4.78
CA ASN A 364 23.08 7.18 4.38
C ASN A 364 23.21 7.31 2.86
N LEU A 365 24.00 8.30 2.43
CA LEU A 365 24.45 8.42 1.05
C LEU A 365 25.86 7.83 0.92
N TYR A 366 26.03 6.85 0.03
CA TYR A 366 27.32 6.29 -0.34
C TYR A 366 27.78 6.88 -1.66
N VAL A 367 28.90 7.60 -1.62
CA VAL A 367 29.51 8.20 -2.80
C VAL A 367 30.69 7.34 -3.23
N GLU A 368 30.54 6.62 -4.34
CA GLU A 368 31.61 5.86 -4.99
C GLU A 368 32.39 6.79 -5.93
N TYR A 369 33.70 6.90 -5.72
CA TYR A 369 34.57 7.69 -6.60
C TYR A 369 35.15 6.85 -7.73
N VAL A 370 34.78 7.18 -8.96
CA VAL A 370 35.32 6.55 -10.18
C VAL A 370 36.39 7.45 -10.76
N VAL A 371 37.63 6.96 -10.83
CA VAL A 371 38.76 7.73 -11.35
C VAL A 371 38.92 7.45 -12.84
N VAL A 372 38.81 8.50 -13.65
CA VAL A 372 39.03 8.43 -15.10
C VAL A 372 40.46 8.85 -15.42
N LEU A 373 41.19 7.93 -16.06
CA LEU A 373 42.53 8.18 -16.57
C LEU A 373 42.45 8.75 -18.00
N PRO A 374 43.40 9.61 -18.40
CA PRO A 374 43.50 10.03 -19.80
C PRO A 374 43.93 8.85 -20.68
N ASP A 375 43.40 8.77 -21.91
CA ASP A 375 43.75 7.71 -22.87
C ASP A 375 45.22 7.75 -23.27
N GLN A 376 45.77 8.95 -23.40
CA GLN A 376 47.18 9.20 -23.71
C GLN A 376 47.69 10.40 -22.90
N MET A 377 48.96 10.34 -22.51
CA MET A 377 49.63 11.45 -21.84
C MET A 377 50.44 12.28 -22.83
N ASP A 378 50.45 13.59 -22.63
CA ASP A 378 51.36 14.47 -23.34
C ASP A 378 52.82 14.17 -22.96
N SER A 379 53.73 14.25 -23.95
CA SER A 379 55.14 13.88 -23.78
C SER A 379 55.90 14.71 -22.75
N ALA A 380 55.52 15.98 -22.53
CA ALA A 380 56.13 16.80 -21.49
C ALA A 380 55.64 16.35 -20.10
N MET A 381 54.33 16.13 -19.97
CA MET A 381 53.70 15.65 -18.74
C MET A 381 54.23 14.26 -18.33
N GLU A 382 54.39 13.35 -19.29
CA GLU A 382 54.96 12.03 -19.08
C GLU A 382 56.36 12.11 -18.44
N LYS A 383 57.26 12.91 -19.03
CA LYS A 383 58.64 13.07 -18.54
C LYS A 383 58.70 13.58 -17.11
N GLU A 384 57.89 14.59 -16.80
CA GLU A 384 57.85 15.19 -15.46
C GLU A 384 57.32 14.21 -14.41
N LEU A 385 56.19 13.55 -14.69
CA LEU A 385 55.61 12.56 -13.80
C LEU A 385 56.53 11.34 -13.63
N TRP A 386 57.15 10.87 -14.72
CA TRP A 386 58.12 9.77 -14.66
C TRP A 386 59.28 10.12 -13.72
N ALA A 387 59.90 11.28 -13.89
CA ALA A 387 61.01 11.71 -13.06
C ALA A 387 60.60 11.85 -11.58
N LEU A 388 59.38 12.35 -11.30
CA LEU A 388 58.83 12.46 -9.95
C LEU A 388 58.64 11.08 -9.31
N PHE A 389 57.95 10.17 -10.00
CA PHE A 389 57.65 8.83 -9.47
C PHE A 389 58.90 7.97 -9.34
N GLN A 390 59.91 8.11 -10.20
CA GLN A 390 61.19 7.42 -10.03
C GLN A 390 61.94 7.89 -8.76
N LYS A 391 61.96 9.21 -8.51
CA LYS A 391 62.53 9.76 -7.27
C LYS A 391 61.77 9.27 -6.03
N TRP A 392 60.45 9.19 -6.11
CA TRP A 392 59.63 8.65 -5.02
C TRP A 392 59.86 7.16 -4.82
N ARG A 393 59.91 6.37 -5.90
CA ARG A 393 60.15 4.92 -5.87
C ARG A 393 61.48 4.58 -5.22
N ALA A 394 62.53 5.34 -5.51
CA ALA A 394 63.84 5.18 -4.87
C ALA A 394 63.84 5.45 -3.35
N LYS A 395 62.91 6.27 -2.84
CA LYS A 395 62.84 6.64 -1.41
C LYS A 395 61.83 5.83 -0.60
N LYS A 396 60.67 5.51 -1.19
CA LYS A 396 59.49 4.95 -0.50
C LYS A 396 58.73 3.92 -1.34
N GLY A 397 59.22 3.57 -2.53
CA GLY A 397 58.50 2.71 -3.46
C GLY A 397 58.47 1.26 -3.03
N VAL A 398 57.32 0.64 -3.26
CA VAL A 398 57.10 -0.80 -3.11
C VAL A 398 57.16 -1.45 -4.50
N ASP A 399 57.90 -2.55 -4.65
CA ASP A 399 57.94 -3.30 -5.90
C ASP A 399 56.84 -4.34 -5.92
N LEU A 400 55.64 -3.92 -6.36
CA LEU A 400 54.43 -4.75 -6.33
C LEU A 400 54.60 -6.12 -7.01
N HIS A 401 55.46 -6.21 -8.03
CA HIS A 401 55.72 -7.48 -8.70
C HIS A 401 56.45 -8.46 -7.79
N LYS A 402 57.51 -8.00 -7.11
CA LYS A 402 58.23 -8.80 -6.11
C LYS A 402 57.35 -9.11 -4.89
N ASP A 403 56.60 -8.12 -4.42
CA ASP A 403 55.74 -8.24 -3.24
C ASP A 403 54.55 -9.18 -3.49
N SER A 404 54.08 -9.29 -4.73
CA SER A 404 53.00 -10.22 -5.08
C SER A 404 53.39 -11.70 -4.99
N GLY A 405 54.68 -12.01 -4.93
CA GLY A 405 55.19 -13.39 -4.96
C GLY A 405 54.87 -14.14 -6.26
N ARG A 406 54.40 -13.43 -7.31
CA ARG A 406 54.04 -14.05 -8.58
C ARG A 406 55.31 -14.53 -9.29
N PRO A 407 55.38 -15.79 -9.73
CA PRO A 407 56.56 -16.30 -10.39
C PRO A 407 56.82 -15.53 -11.69
N ASP A 408 58.09 -15.14 -11.89
CA ASP A 408 58.54 -14.41 -13.09
C ASP A 408 58.39 -15.23 -14.38
N LYS A 409 58.31 -16.54 -14.25
CA LYS A 409 58.18 -17.48 -15.35
C LYS A 409 56.88 -18.26 -15.20
N PRO A 410 56.20 -18.60 -16.31
CA PRO A 410 55.08 -19.52 -16.25
C PRO A 410 55.53 -20.81 -15.55
N VAL A 411 54.78 -21.23 -14.54
CA VAL A 411 55.00 -22.50 -13.86
C VAL A 411 54.68 -23.59 -14.88
N MET A 412 55.71 -24.13 -15.53
CA MET A 412 55.56 -25.34 -16.34
C MET A 412 55.24 -26.46 -15.36
N ARG A 413 54.01 -26.97 -15.44
CA ARG A 413 53.60 -28.14 -14.67
C ARG A 413 54.18 -29.34 -15.41
N ASP A 414 55.23 -29.95 -14.85
CA ASP A 414 55.78 -31.18 -15.41
C ASP A 414 54.68 -32.24 -15.43
N GLU A 415 54.27 -32.70 -16.62
CA GLU A 415 53.29 -33.76 -16.85
C GLU A 415 53.86 -35.16 -16.56
N GLN A 416 54.78 -35.28 -15.59
CA GLN A 416 55.43 -36.55 -15.25
C GLN A 416 55.28 -36.79 -13.76
N GLU A 417 54.17 -37.44 -13.37
CA GLU A 417 54.04 -38.41 -12.27
C GLU A 417 52.55 -38.64 -11.94
N HIS A 418 51.79 -39.12 -12.92
CA HIS A 418 50.69 -40.03 -12.60
C HIS A 418 51.19 -41.44 -12.89
N GLY A 419 51.96 -41.95 -11.93
CA GLY A 419 52.14 -43.38 -11.76
C GLY A 419 50.75 -43.99 -11.61
N HIS A 420 50.36 -44.80 -12.59
CA HIS A 420 49.29 -45.77 -12.46
C HIS A 420 49.66 -46.71 -11.31
N GLU A 421 49.16 -46.46 -10.10
CA GLU A 421 48.99 -47.53 -9.11
C GLU A 421 47.63 -48.16 -9.36
N GLU A 422 47.65 -49.28 -10.08
CA GLU A 422 46.60 -50.29 -10.05
C GLU A 422 46.43 -50.78 -8.61
N LEU A 423 45.19 -50.76 -8.09
CA LEU A 423 44.63 -51.79 -7.21
C LEU A 423 43.10 -51.68 -7.20
#